data_AF-A0A3D5D6T3-F1
#
_entry.id   AF-A0A3D5D6T3-F1
#
_cell.length_a   1.000
_cell.length_b   1.000
_cell.length_c   1.000
_cell.angle_alpha   90.00
_cell.angle_beta   90.00
_cell.angle_gamma   90.00
#
_symmetry.space_group_name_H-M   'P 1'
#
loop_
_entity.id
_entity.type
_entity.pdbx_description
1 polymer ?
#
loop_
_entity_poly.entity_id
_entity_poly.type
_entity_poly.pdbx_seq_one_letter_code
_entity_poly.pdbx_strand_id
1 'polypeptide(L)' 'MKLRWPIVVTYLLLFAIAIPWYWSAFGEAATQPLLGLPRWVMVSILGSAGISVLTSWIILKHWPEEDDK' A
#
# COMPACT_ATOMS: atom_id res chain seq x y z
N MET A 1 23.17 1.43 2.79
CA MET A 1 21.92 1.62 2.01
C MET A 1 21.64 3.11 1.89
N LYS A 2 21.69 3.72 0.69
CA LYS A 2 21.14 5.07 0.50
C LYS A 2 19.63 4.97 0.70
N LEU A 3 19.09 5.60 1.74
CA LEU A 3 17.66 5.58 1.99
C LEU A 3 16.95 6.23 0.79
N ARG A 4 16.22 5.42 0.02
CA ARG A 4 15.45 5.91 -1.12
C ARG A 4 14.15 6.48 -0.57
N TRP A 5 14.21 7.71 -0.07
CA TRP A 5 13.07 8.46 0.46
C TRP A 5 11.78 8.33 -0.37
N PRO A 6 11.80 8.33 -1.71
CA PRO A 6 10.58 8.13 -2.51
C PRO A 6 9.89 6.79 -2.22
N ILE A 7 10.64 5.72 -2.00
CA ILE A 7 10.08 4.39 -1.69
C ILE A 7 9.41 4.42 -0.33
N VAL A 8 10.08 5.00 0.66
CA VAL A 8 9.56 5.12 2.03
C VAL A 8 8.26 5.93 2.03
N VAL A 9 8.24 7.07 1.32
CA VAL A 9 7.05 7.91 1.20
C VAL A 9 5.91 7.16 0.51
N THR A 10 6.17 6.42 -0.57
CA THR A 10 5.15 5.61 -1.24
C THR A 10 4.58 4.53 -0.32
N TYR A 11 5.42 3.84 0.45
CA TYR A 11 4.95 2.88 1.45
C TYR A 11 4.06 3.57 2.48
N LEU A 12 4.50 4.68 3.06
CA LEU A 12 3.73 5.39 4.07
C LEU A 12 2.37 5.84 3.54
N LEU A 13 2.30 6.31 2.29
CA LEU A 13 1.03 6.70 1.65
C LEU A 13 0.12 5.49 1.43
N LEU A 14 0.64 4.41 0.86
CA LEU A 14 -0.15 3.19 0.65
C LEU A 14 -0.64 2.60 1.97
N PHE A 15 0.23 2.58 2.98
CA PHE A 15 -0.10 2.07 4.31
C PHE A 15 -1.11 2.97 4.99
N ALA A 16 -0.91 4.29 4.94
CA ALA A 16 -1.86 5.26 5.46
C ALA A 16 -3.24 4.97 4.87
N ILE A 17 -3.39 4.93 3.54
CA ILE A 17 -4.65 4.71 2.82
C ILE A 17 -5.28 3.32 3.10
N ALA A 18 -4.46 2.29 3.33
CA ALA A 18 -4.97 0.93 3.49
C ALA A 18 -5.62 0.64 4.86
N ILE A 19 -5.35 1.43 5.90
CA ILE A 19 -5.84 1.09 7.26
C ILE A 19 -7.33 1.43 7.41
N PRO A 20 -8.20 0.46 7.78
CA PRO A 20 -9.65 0.62 7.73
C PRO A 20 -10.25 1.50 8.84
N TRP A 21 -9.61 1.58 10.01
CA TRP A 21 -10.22 2.12 11.23
C TRP A 21 -10.65 3.60 11.17
N TYR A 22 -9.91 4.46 10.47
CA TYR A 22 -10.19 5.88 10.39
C TYR A 22 -11.21 6.21 9.28
N TRP A 23 -11.52 5.25 8.38
CA TRP A 23 -12.43 5.52 7.26
C TRP A 23 -13.84 5.87 7.73
N SER A 24 -14.26 5.33 8.87
CA SER A 24 -15.50 5.73 9.53
C SER A 24 -15.59 7.23 9.85
N ALA A 25 -14.44 7.89 10.10
CA ALA A 25 -14.36 9.32 10.37
C ALA A 25 -14.58 10.19 9.12
N PHE A 26 -14.42 9.63 7.92
CA PHE A 26 -14.68 10.34 6.65
C PHE A 26 -16.18 10.32 6.25
N GLY A 27 -17.04 9.81 7.13
CA GLY A 27 -18.49 9.85 6.98
C GLY A 27 -19.03 8.81 5.99
N GLU A 28 -20.29 8.99 5.60
CA GLU A 28 -21.01 7.99 4.80
C GLU A 28 -20.37 7.72 3.44
N ALA A 29 -19.61 8.67 2.89
CA ALA A 29 -18.91 8.43 1.64
C ALA A 29 -17.91 7.28 1.77
N ALA A 30 -17.18 7.16 2.87
CA ALA A 30 -16.22 6.07 3.02
C ALA A 30 -16.88 4.71 3.28
N THR A 31 -18.07 4.71 3.88
CA THR A 31 -18.80 3.49 4.28
C THR A 31 -19.86 3.06 3.27
N GLN A 32 -20.20 3.91 2.30
CA GLN A 32 -21.14 3.60 1.24
C GLN A 32 -20.69 2.35 0.47
N PRO A 33 -21.60 1.41 0.21
CA PRO A 33 -21.28 0.18 -0.48
C PRO A 33 -20.98 0.43 -1.97
N LEU A 34 -19.92 -0.19 -2.44
CA LEU A 34 -19.51 -0.33 -3.82
C LEU A 34 -19.37 -1.83 -4.11
N LEU A 35 -20.11 -2.34 -5.09
CA LEU A 35 -20.18 -3.79 -5.41
C LEU A 35 -20.58 -4.68 -4.21
N GLY A 36 -21.38 -4.15 -3.28
CA GLY A 36 -21.83 -4.87 -2.08
C GLY A 36 -20.85 -4.85 -0.90
N LEU A 37 -19.71 -4.17 -1.03
CA LEU A 37 -18.72 -3.98 0.05
C LEU A 37 -18.54 -2.49 0.34
N PRO A 38 -18.29 -2.07 1.60
CA PRO A 38 -17.95 -0.68 1.88
C PRO A 38 -16.76 -0.21 1.04
N ARG A 39 -16.80 1.04 0.55
CA ARG A 39 -15.72 1.60 -0.28
C ARG A 39 -14.33 1.47 0.35
N TRP A 40 -14.22 1.65 1.66
CA TRP A 40 -12.96 1.48 2.37
C TRP A 40 -12.37 0.07 2.21
N VAL A 41 -13.20 -0.99 2.09
CA VAL A 41 -12.72 -2.37 1.89
C VAL A 41 -11.99 -2.48 0.56
N MET A 42 -12.57 -1.92 -0.50
CA MET A 42 -11.97 -1.92 -1.84
C MET A 42 -10.63 -1.17 -1.83
N VAL A 43 -10.58 -0.03 -1.15
CA VAL A 43 -9.37 0.78 -1.00
C VAL A 43 -8.29 0.04 -0.20
N SER A 44 -8.66 -0.64 0.90
CA SER A 44 -7.74 -1.46 1.69
C SER A 44 -7.16 -2.63 0.89
N ILE A 45 -7.98 -3.31 0.09
CA ILE A 45 -7.53 -4.40 -0.78
C ILE A 45 -6.53 -3.87 -1.83
N LEU A 46 -6.88 -2.78 -2.51
CA LEU A 46 -6.00 -2.16 -3.53
C LEU A 46 -4.71 -1.62 -2.91
N GLY A 47 -4.77 -1.01 -1.73
CA GLY A 47 -3.59 -0.55 -0.99
C GLY A 47 -2.67 -1.71 -0.61
N SER A 48 -3.23 -2.82 -0.13
CA SER A 48 -2.47 -4.03 0.21
C SER A 48 -1.84 -4.66 -1.03
N ALA A 49 -2.58 -4.75 -2.14
CA ALA A 49 -2.05 -5.23 -3.41
C ALA A 49 -0.92 -4.32 -3.91
N GLY A 50 -1.08 -3.00 -3.83
CA GLY A 50 -0.05 -2.03 -4.19
C GLY A 50 1.23 -2.17 -3.36
N ILE A 51 1.08 -2.39 -2.05
CA ILE A 51 2.21 -2.69 -1.14
C ILE A 51 2.92 -3.97 -1.56
N SER A 52 2.19 -5.05 -1.86
CA SER A 52 2.77 -6.31 -2.30
C SER A 52 3.51 -6.16 -3.63
N VAL A 53 2.93 -5.47 -4.61
CA VAL A 53 3.58 -5.21 -5.91
C VAL A 53 4.84 -4.36 -5.73
N LEU A 54 4.77 -3.30 -4.92
CA LEU A 54 5.94 -2.47 -4.61
C LEU A 54 7.05 -3.28 -3.94
N THR A 55 6.70 -4.13 -2.97
CA THR A 55 7.63 -5.02 -2.28
C THR A 55 8.31 -5.97 -3.27
N SER A 56 7.52 -6.66 -4.10
CA SER A 56 8.05 -7.56 -5.13
C SER A 56 8.95 -6.83 -6.12
N TRP A 57 8.58 -5.61 -6.55
CA TRP A 57 9.40 -4.82 -7.47
C TRP A 57 10.74 -4.40 -6.85
N ILE A 58 10.75 -4.00 -5.58
CA ILE A 58 11.98 -3.65 -4.85
C ILE A 58 12.88 -4.87 -4.74
N ILE A 59 12.33 -6.04 -4.40
CA ILE A 59 13.11 -7.27 -4.34
C ILE A 59 13.69 -7.59 -5.73
N LEU A 60 12.87 -7.58 -6.78
CA LEU A 60 13.34 -7.94 -8.13
C LEU A 60 14.33 -6.95 -8.75
N LYS A 61 14.33 -5.67 -8.36
CA LYS A 61 15.16 -4.62 -8.98
C LYS A 61 16.25 -4.06 -8.09
N HIS A 62 16.14 -4.22 -6.78
CA HIS A 62 17.04 -3.64 -5.78
C HIS A 62 17.59 -4.65 -4.80
N TRP A 63 17.26 -5.94 -4.93
CA TRP A 63 18.02 -6.98 -4.26
C TRP A 63 19.44 -6.97 -4.85
N PRO A 64 20.48 -6.80 -4.02
CA PRO A 64 21.83 -6.97 -4.49
C PRO A 64 21.94 -8.41 -4.99
N GLU A 65 22.25 -8.60 -6.28
CA GLU A 65 22.88 -9.85 -6.68
C GLU A 65 24.07 -10.00 -5.73
N GLU A 66 24.07 -11.08 -4.95
CA GLU A 66 25.26 -11.44 -4.17
C GLU A 66 26.42 -11.36 -5.16
N ASP A 67 27.43 -10.56 -4.81
CA ASP A 67 28.69 -10.49 -5.53
C ASP A 67 29.35 -11.87 -5.30
N ASP A 68 28.86 -12.89 -6.02
CA ASP A 68 29.38 -14.25 -6.08
C ASP A 68 30.80 -14.14 -6.66
N LYS A 69 31.76 -13.93 -5.78
CA LYS A 69 33.19 -14.04 -6.05
C LYS A 69 33.77 -15.21 -5.27
#